data_AF-A0A533YNA9-F1
#
_entry.id   AF-A0A533YNA9-F1
#
_cell.length_a   1.000
_cell.length_b   1.000
_cell.length_c   1.000
_cell.angle_alpha   90.00
_cell.angle_beta   90.00
_cell.angle_gamma   90.00
#
_symmetry.space_group_name_H-M   'P 1'
#
loop_
_entity.id
_entity.type
_entity.pdbx_description
1 polymer ?
#
loop_
_entity_poly.entity_id
_entity_poly.type
_entity_poly.pdbx_seq_one_letter_code
_entity_poly.pdbx_strand_id
1 'polypeptide(L)'
;MVEFAQCVKQFDGWKDEEPRRKKLLGDLVDLIKGPAFRKFGSVVELAALNERIDDALKTEFHLTADTLAGRACAGDMRQWAIAGGLTHTRFALVFEDGDLGRGQLRQRLEADGFGVNVRPKKDTMKNGVLEPGFIPLQAAGILAYEISLAAKRENIDRWVATELMRMPGHIGIFTAEDVKDLVGITSSESQPHQTLSSPSTMNIANGDQGLISASS
;
A
#
# COMPACT_ATOMS: atom_id res chain seq x y z
N MET A 1 -15.47 15.51 8.93
CA MET A 1 -16.10 14.17 8.94
C MET A 1 -16.33 13.82 7.49
N VAL A 2 -15.49 12.98 6.89
CA VAL A 2 -15.66 12.61 5.46
C VAL A 2 -16.85 11.65 5.41
N GLU A 3 -17.93 12.11 4.78
CA GLU A 3 -19.11 11.28 4.55
C GLU A 3 -18.70 9.94 3.93
N PHE A 4 -19.36 8.90 4.40
CA PHE A 4 -19.23 7.57 3.86
C PHE A 4 -19.53 7.63 2.35
N ALA A 5 -18.52 7.48 1.48
CA ALA A 5 -18.71 7.31 0.05
C ALA A 5 -19.61 6.08 -0.30
N GLN A 6 -20.01 5.29 0.71
CA GLN A 6 -20.79 4.07 0.60
C GLN A 6 -22.30 4.24 0.86
N CYS A 7 -22.86 5.45 0.76
CA CYS A 7 -24.31 5.66 0.81
C CYS A 7 -24.84 6.56 -0.30
N VAL A 8 -24.13 6.60 -1.43
CA VAL A 8 -24.50 7.41 -2.61
C VAL A 8 -24.55 6.53 -3.85
N LYS A 9 -25.34 6.93 -4.85
CA LYS A 9 -25.53 6.20 -6.12
C LYS A 9 -25.96 4.75 -5.88
N GLN A 10 -25.15 3.77 -6.30
CA GLN A 10 -25.48 2.35 -6.19
C GLN A 10 -25.58 1.83 -4.73
N PHE A 11 -25.15 2.62 -3.74
CA PHE A 11 -25.24 2.28 -2.32
C PHE A 11 -26.24 3.15 -1.56
N ASP A 12 -27.10 3.90 -2.25
CA ASP A 12 -28.16 4.67 -1.60
C ASP A 12 -29.07 3.78 -0.74
N GLY A 13 -29.41 4.25 0.47
CA GLY A 13 -30.15 3.49 1.47
C GLY A 13 -29.35 2.48 2.30
N TRP A 14 -28.05 2.28 2.05
CA TRP A 14 -27.25 1.28 2.77
C TRP A 14 -26.78 1.74 4.15
N LYS A 15 -27.12 2.95 4.60
CA LYS A 15 -26.60 3.57 5.85
C LYS A 15 -26.96 2.76 7.10
N ASP A 16 -28.17 2.20 7.15
CA ASP A 16 -28.65 1.45 8.32
C ASP A 16 -28.64 -0.08 8.09
N GLU A 17 -28.21 -0.51 6.90
CA GLU A 17 -28.14 -1.92 6.48
C GLU A 17 -26.78 -2.57 6.84
N GLU A 18 -26.42 -2.57 8.12
CA GLU A 18 -25.12 -3.08 8.57
C GLU A 18 -24.84 -4.55 8.19
N PRO A 19 -25.80 -5.50 8.31
CA PRO A 19 -25.57 -6.88 7.90
C PRO A 19 -25.22 -7.00 6.41
N ARG A 20 -25.89 -6.20 5.57
CA ARG A 20 -25.64 -6.18 4.11
C ARG A 20 -24.26 -5.62 3.79
N ARG A 21 -23.85 -4.53 4.44
CA ARG A 21 -22.50 -3.95 4.30
C ARG A 21 -21.42 -4.94 4.74
N LYS A 22 -21.61 -5.61 5.89
CA LYS A 22 -20.68 -6.63 6.39
C LYS A 22 -20.55 -7.80 5.42
N LYS A 23 -21.67 -8.29 4.86
CA LYS A 23 -21.65 -9.36 3.87
C LYS A 23 -20.86 -8.96 2.61
N LEU A 24 -21.14 -7.79 2.03
CA LEU A 24 -20.42 -7.30 0.84
C LEU A 24 -18.91 -7.18 1.11
N LEU A 25 -18.53 -6.58 2.24
CA LEU A 25 -17.12 -6.46 2.62
C LEU A 25 -16.49 -7.85 2.87
N GLY A 26 -17.25 -8.81 3.40
CA GLY A 26 -16.87 -10.23 3.52
C GLY A 26 -16.51 -10.83 2.18
N ASP A 27 -17.44 -10.78 1.23
CA ASP A 27 -17.27 -11.32 -0.11
C ASP A 27 -16.05 -10.68 -0.82
N LEU A 28 -15.85 -9.37 -0.62
CA LEU A 28 -14.68 -8.66 -1.16
C LEU A 28 -13.37 -9.12 -0.52
N VAL A 29 -13.32 -9.23 0.81
CA VAL A 29 -12.12 -9.70 1.53
C VAL A 29 -11.77 -11.14 1.11
N ASP A 30 -12.76 -12.02 0.96
CA ASP A 30 -12.53 -13.40 0.51
C ASP A 30 -12.01 -13.46 -0.93
N LEU A 31 -12.58 -12.64 -1.83
CA LEU A 31 -12.08 -12.51 -3.21
C LEU A 31 -10.64 -12.01 -3.27
N ILE A 32 -10.21 -11.24 -2.27
CA ILE A 32 -8.83 -10.73 -2.15
C ILE A 32 -7.91 -11.81 -1.59
N LYS A 33 -8.31 -12.47 -0.50
CA LYS A 33 -7.49 -13.44 0.23
C LYS A 33 -7.19 -14.69 -0.58
N GLY A 34 -8.10 -15.11 -1.48
CA GLY A 34 -7.89 -16.28 -2.34
C GLY A 34 -6.66 -16.17 -3.24
N PRO A 35 -6.54 -15.13 -4.10
CA PRO A 35 -5.41 -14.97 -5.02
C PRO A 35 -4.19 -14.25 -4.41
N ALA A 36 -4.33 -13.54 -3.29
CA ALA A 36 -3.23 -12.76 -2.71
C ALA A 36 -2.35 -13.60 -1.77
N PHE A 37 -1.09 -13.79 -2.16
CA PHE A 37 -0.12 -14.54 -1.37
C PHE A 37 0.40 -13.78 -0.14
N ARG A 38 0.64 -12.48 -0.30
CA ARG A 38 1.24 -11.61 0.73
C ARG A 38 0.80 -10.17 0.51
N LYS A 39 0.69 -9.41 1.60
CA LYS A 39 0.40 -7.97 1.58
C LYS A 39 1.65 -7.12 1.85
N PHE A 40 1.67 -5.95 1.25
CA PHE A 40 2.61 -4.87 1.54
C PHE A 40 1.80 -3.58 1.62
N GLY A 41 2.01 -2.80 2.67
CA GLY A 41 1.31 -1.53 2.86
C GLY A 41 2.24 -0.49 3.45
N SER A 42 1.99 0.77 3.14
CA SER A 42 2.73 1.89 3.70
C SER A 42 1.79 3.05 3.97
N VAL A 43 1.96 3.69 5.13
CA VAL A 43 1.30 4.95 5.48
C VAL A 43 2.37 6.02 5.63
N VAL A 44 2.17 7.17 5.00
CA VAL A 44 3.06 8.33 5.12
C VAL A 44 2.36 9.40 5.93
N GLU A 45 3.00 9.84 7.02
CA GLU A 45 2.56 11.00 7.77
C GLU A 45 2.85 12.28 6.98
N LEU A 46 1.81 13.04 6.61
CA LEU A 46 1.98 14.25 5.79
C LEU A 46 2.79 15.34 6.48
N ALA A 47 2.65 15.49 7.80
CA ALA A 47 3.44 16.45 8.57
C ALA A 47 4.93 16.10 8.51
N ALA A 48 5.27 14.81 8.71
CA ALA A 48 6.63 14.32 8.54
C ALA A 48 7.18 14.61 7.13
N LEU A 49 6.43 14.29 6.08
CA LEU A 49 6.85 14.55 4.70
C LEU A 49 7.07 16.05 4.45
N ASN A 50 6.14 16.89 4.88
CA ASN A 50 6.15 18.32 4.55
C ASN A 50 7.19 19.11 5.35
N GLU A 51 7.33 18.81 6.65
CA GLU A 51 8.16 19.59 7.57
C GLU A 51 9.60 19.08 7.67
N ARG A 52 9.86 17.83 7.29
CA ARG A 52 11.18 17.19 7.50
C ARG A 52 11.96 16.93 6.23
N ILE A 53 11.33 16.93 5.05
CA ILE A 53 12.03 16.82 3.77
C ILE A 53 12.15 18.20 3.14
N ASP A 54 13.36 18.55 2.71
CA ASP A 54 13.60 19.77 1.96
C ASP A 54 12.89 19.78 0.60
N ASP A 55 12.41 20.94 0.17
CA ASP A 55 11.63 21.08 -1.06
C ASP A 55 12.48 20.79 -2.31
N ALA A 56 13.80 20.99 -2.25
CA ALA A 56 14.71 20.59 -3.32
C ALA A 56 14.71 19.06 -3.51
N LEU A 57 14.81 18.29 -2.42
CA LEU A 57 14.73 16.83 -2.46
C LEU A 57 13.36 16.34 -2.89
N LYS A 58 12.27 16.97 -2.42
CA LYS A 58 10.91 16.64 -2.88
C LYS A 58 10.78 16.82 -4.39
N THR A 59 11.37 17.89 -4.92
CA THR A 59 11.32 18.19 -6.36
C THR A 59 12.18 17.22 -7.17
N GLU A 60 13.43 17.00 -6.75
CA GLU A 60 14.40 16.12 -7.43
C GLU A 60 13.91 14.68 -7.49
N PHE A 61 13.37 14.16 -6.39
CA PHE A 61 12.92 12.77 -6.27
C PHE A 61 11.42 12.59 -6.52
N HIS A 62 10.71 13.67 -6.87
CA HIS A 62 9.25 13.72 -6.99
C HIS A 62 8.52 13.14 -5.77
N LEU A 63 8.98 13.45 -4.55
CA LEU A 63 8.45 12.89 -3.31
C LEU A 63 7.12 13.53 -2.93
N THR A 64 6.06 12.87 -3.35
CA THR A 64 4.71 12.97 -2.78
C THR A 64 4.46 11.80 -1.82
N ALA A 65 3.42 11.91 -0.98
CA ALA A 65 3.02 10.81 -0.09
C ALA A 65 2.77 9.51 -0.85
N ASP A 66 2.11 9.59 -2.01
CA ASP A 66 1.81 8.42 -2.85
C ASP A 66 3.07 7.81 -3.47
N THR A 67 4.00 8.66 -3.93
CA THR A 67 5.27 8.17 -4.49
C THR A 67 6.14 7.50 -3.44
N LEU A 68 6.19 8.06 -2.22
CA LEU A 68 6.97 7.49 -1.12
C LEU A 68 6.36 6.17 -0.65
N ALA A 69 5.05 6.14 -0.41
CA ALA A 69 4.34 4.92 0.00
C ALA A 69 4.46 3.81 -1.06
N GLY A 70 4.25 4.14 -2.33
CA GLY A 70 4.33 3.16 -3.43
C GLY A 70 5.73 2.59 -3.62
N ARG A 71 6.77 3.43 -3.53
CA ARG A 71 8.17 2.97 -3.60
C ARG A 71 8.56 2.10 -2.42
N ALA A 72 8.11 2.44 -1.21
CA ALA A 72 8.35 1.64 -0.02
C ALA A 72 7.77 0.23 -0.16
N CYS A 73 6.49 0.11 -0.56
CA CYS A 73 5.86 -1.19 -0.80
C CYS A 73 6.59 -1.99 -1.90
N ALA A 74 7.06 -1.33 -2.97
CA ALA A 74 7.84 -1.99 -4.01
C ALA A 74 9.21 -2.46 -3.50
N GLY A 75 9.86 -1.67 -2.64
CA GLY A 75 11.10 -2.01 -1.95
C GLY A 75 10.94 -3.23 -1.05
N ASP A 76 9.93 -3.25 -0.19
CA ASP A 76 9.62 -4.37 0.71
C ASP A 76 9.32 -5.65 -0.07
N MET A 77 8.55 -5.53 -1.16
CA MET A 77 8.28 -6.66 -2.07
C MET A 77 9.57 -7.20 -2.67
N ARG A 78 10.48 -6.33 -3.13
CA ARG A 78 11.78 -6.73 -3.69
C ARG A 78 12.65 -7.42 -2.63
N GLN A 79 12.75 -6.86 -1.43
CA GLN A 79 13.51 -7.46 -0.34
C GLN A 79 12.98 -8.84 0.03
N TRP A 80 11.66 -8.97 0.16
CA TRP A 80 11.01 -10.26 0.38
C TRP A 80 11.34 -11.26 -0.74
N ALA A 81 11.23 -10.83 -2.00
CA ALA A 81 11.53 -11.69 -3.14
C ALA A 81 12.98 -12.17 -3.14
N ILE A 82 13.94 -11.29 -2.84
CA ILE A 82 15.37 -11.63 -2.71
C ILE A 82 15.58 -12.64 -1.58
N ALA A 83 15.02 -12.38 -0.40
CA ALA A 83 15.13 -13.27 0.75
C ALA A 83 14.49 -14.65 0.49
N GLY A 84 13.45 -14.70 -0.33
CA GLY A 84 12.80 -15.94 -0.78
C GLY A 84 13.47 -16.63 -1.97
N GLY A 85 14.61 -16.16 -2.46
CA GLY A 85 15.31 -16.75 -3.60
C GLY A 85 14.66 -16.51 -4.97
N LEU A 86 13.75 -15.53 -5.07
CA LEU A 86 13.02 -15.18 -6.30
C LEU A 86 13.75 -14.14 -7.15
N THR A 87 15.09 -14.06 -7.05
CA THR A 87 15.94 -13.03 -7.69
C THR A 87 15.89 -13.04 -9.21
N HIS A 88 15.51 -14.16 -9.84
CA HIS A 88 15.35 -14.29 -11.28
C HIS A 88 13.88 -14.12 -11.75
N THR A 89 12.96 -13.85 -10.83
CA THR A 89 11.54 -13.64 -11.16
C THR A 89 11.29 -12.18 -11.49
N ARG A 90 10.64 -11.92 -12.64
CA ARG A 90 10.16 -10.58 -12.97
C ARG A 90 8.83 -10.33 -12.27
N PHE A 91 8.81 -9.32 -11.41
CA PHE A 91 7.58 -8.80 -10.82
C PHE A 91 7.04 -7.63 -11.64
N ALA A 92 5.74 -7.63 -11.84
CA ALA A 92 5.03 -6.52 -12.44
C ALA A 92 4.26 -5.76 -11.35
N LEU A 93 4.51 -4.46 -11.25
CA LEU A 93 3.70 -3.56 -10.44
C LEU A 93 2.54 -3.06 -11.29
N VAL A 94 1.32 -3.26 -10.83
CA VAL A 94 0.11 -2.89 -11.57
C VAL A 94 -0.60 -1.75 -10.87
N PHE A 95 -0.87 -0.66 -11.60
CA PHE A 95 -1.55 0.54 -11.09
C PHE A 95 -2.80 0.87 -11.90
N GLU A 96 -3.73 1.61 -11.28
CA GLU A 96 -4.97 2.06 -11.92
C GLU A 96 -4.72 3.17 -12.94
N ASP A 97 -5.42 3.11 -14.07
CA ASP A 97 -5.50 4.20 -15.04
C ASP A 97 -6.46 5.29 -14.54
N GLY A 98 -5.93 6.45 -14.15
CA GLY A 98 -6.74 7.61 -13.76
C GLY A 98 -6.25 8.40 -12.54
N ASP A 99 -5.22 7.92 -11.83
CA ASP A 99 -4.79 8.56 -10.58
C ASP A 99 -3.90 9.80 -10.80
N LEU A 100 -4.13 10.85 -10.02
CA LEU A 100 -3.33 12.08 -10.03
C LEU A 100 -1.94 11.77 -9.45
N GLY A 101 -0.86 12.19 -10.10
CA GLY A 101 0.51 11.88 -9.65
C GLY A 101 1.08 10.54 -10.13
N ARG A 102 0.29 9.73 -10.85
CA ARG A 102 0.74 8.44 -11.46
C ARG A 102 2.00 8.58 -12.31
N GLY A 103 2.15 9.69 -13.05
CA GLY A 103 3.31 9.92 -13.90
C GLY A 103 4.62 9.90 -13.11
N GLN A 104 4.63 10.55 -11.94
CA GLN A 104 5.80 10.65 -11.08
C GLN A 104 6.13 9.32 -10.42
N LEU A 105 5.13 8.63 -9.85
CA LEU A 105 5.33 7.32 -9.23
C LEU A 105 5.81 6.29 -10.25
N ARG A 106 5.21 6.26 -11.43
CA ARG A 106 5.62 5.38 -12.53
C ARG A 106 7.07 5.65 -12.93
N GLN A 107 7.39 6.90 -13.26
CA GLN A 107 8.73 7.29 -13.71
C GLN A 107 9.78 6.87 -12.68
N ARG A 108 9.48 7.08 -11.39
CA ARG A 108 10.40 6.76 -10.32
C ARG A 108 10.56 5.25 -10.10
N LEU A 109 9.48 4.46 -10.18
CA LEU A 109 9.55 3.00 -10.09
C LEU A 109 10.28 2.37 -11.29
N GLU A 110 10.05 2.89 -12.50
CA GLU A 110 10.78 2.47 -13.69
C GLU A 110 12.28 2.79 -13.55
N ALA A 111 12.63 3.98 -13.04
CA ALA A 111 14.02 4.35 -12.75
C ALA A 111 14.66 3.45 -11.67
N ASP A 112 13.88 2.96 -10.71
CA ASP A 112 14.34 1.99 -9.69
C ASP A 112 14.40 0.54 -10.24
N GLY A 113 14.09 0.32 -11.53
CA GLY A 113 14.21 -0.97 -12.22
C GLY A 113 12.99 -1.87 -12.12
N PHE A 114 11.82 -1.35 -11.71
CA PHE A 114 10.58 -2.13 -11.66
C PHE A 114 9.85 -2.14 -13.01
N GLY A 115 9.24 -3.28 -13.34
CA GLY A 115 8.28 -3.36 -14.44
C GLY A 115 6.93 -2.77 -14.02
N VAL A 116 6.54 -1.64 -14.60
CA VAL A 116 5.29 -0.95 -14.26
C VAL A 116 4.25 -1.13 -15.36
N ASN A 117 3.06 -1.58 -14.99
CA ASN A 117 1.91 -1.74 -15.87
C ASN A 117 0.75 -0.88 -15.37
N VAL A 118 0.14 -0.12 -16.26
CA VAL A 118 -1.07 0.66 -15.96
C VAL A 118 -2.27 -0.03 -16.60
N ARG A 119 -3.32 -0.23 -15.82
CA ARG A 119 -4.52 -0.98 -16.24
C ARG A 119 -5.78 -0.19 -15.93
N PRO A 120 -6.82 -0.27 -16.77
CA PRO A 120 -8.04 0.48 -16.56
C PRO A 120 -8.79 -0.01 -15.31
N LYS A 121 -9.42 0.93 -14.62
CA LYS A 121 -10.27 0.65 -13.44
C LYS A 121 -11.48 -0.22 -13.79
N LYS A 122 -12.05 0.05 -14.96
CA LYS A 122 -13.29 -0.54 -15.47
C LYS A 122 -13.06 -0.97 -16.90
N ASP A 123 -13.89 -1.88 -17.37
CA ASP A 123 -13.97 -2.25 -18.78
C ASP A 123 -14.05 -0.98 -19.63
N THR A 124 -13.05 -0.80 -20.50
CA THR A 124 -12.88 0.41 -21.29
C THR A 124 -12.66 0.02 -22.75
N MET A 125 -13.39 0.67 -23.65
CA MET A 125 -13.16 0.51 -25.08
C MET A 125 -12.03 1.44 -25.52
N LYS A 126 -10.97 0.89 -26.09
CA LYS A 126 -9.84 1.64 -26.65
C LYS A 126 -9.62 1.22 -28.09
N ASN A 127 -9.76 2.16 -29.02
CA ASN A 127 -9.61 1.91 -30.46
C ASN A 127 -10.47 0.73 -30.98
N GLY A 128 -11.68 0.57 -30.45
CA GLY A 128 -12.59 -0.52 -30.83
C GLY A 128 -12.31 -1.87 -30.18
N VAL A 129 -11.29 -1.98 -29.31
CA VAL A 129 -10.98 -3.19 -28.54
C VAL A 129 -11.40 -3.01 -27.08
N LEU A 130 -12.03 -4.05 -26.51
CA LEU A 130 -12.36 -4.10 -25.08
C LEU A 130 -11.11 -4.39 -24.26
N GLU A 131 -10.73 -3.45 -23.40
CA GLU A 131 -9.73 -3.66 -22.36
C GLU A 131 -10.44 -3.92 -21.02
N PRO A 132 -10.37 -5.14 -20.45
CA PRO A 132 -11.02 -5.46 -19.19
C PRO A 132 -10.42 -4.68 -18.01
N GLY A 133 -11.30 -4.26 -17.10
CA GLY A 133 -10.92 -3.65 -15.82
C GLY A 133 -10.12 -4.59 -14.93
N PHE A 134 -9.17 -4.05 -14.16
CA PHE A 134 -8.28 -4.86 -13.33
C PHE A 134 -8.70 -4.87 -11.84
N ILE A 135 -9.38 -5.94 -11.43
CA ILE A 135 -10.01 -6.11 -10.10
C ILE A 135 -9.03 -6.03 -8.91
N PRO A 136 -7.78 -6.56 -8.97
CA PRO A 136 -6.86 -6.51 -7.83
C PRO A 136 -6.53 -5.10 -7.27
N LEU A 137 -6.78 -4.03 -8.04
CA LEU A 137 -6.61 -2.66 -7.56
C LEU A 137 -7.58 -2.29 -6.44
N GLN A 138 -8.77 -2.89 -6.45
CA GLN A 138 -9.75 -2.70 -5.37
C GLN A 138 -9.28 -3.33 -4.06
N ALA A 139 -8.50 -4.42 -4.13
CA ALA A 139 -7.91 -5.08 -2.98
C ALA A 139 -6.92 -4.19 -2.23
N ALA A 140 -5.96 -3.64 -2.99
CA ALA A 140 -4.97 -2.72 -2.48
C ALA A 140 -5.64 -1.47 -1.90
N GLY A 141 -6.71 -0.96 -2.53
CA GLY A 141 -7.48 0.17 -2.04
C GLY A 141 -8.15 -0.08 -0.68
N ILE A 142 -8.74 -1.27 -0.46
CA ILE A 142 -9.33 -1.62 0.85
C ILE A 142 -8.24 -1.68 1.91
N LEU A 143 -7.11 -2.33 1.63
CA LEU A 143 -5.98 -2.40 2.56
C LEU A 143 -5.47 -0.99 2.90
N ALA A 144 -5.20 -0.15 1.88
CA ALA A 144 -4.71 1.22 2.04
C ALA A 144 -5.66 2.06 2.92
N TYR A 145 -6.97 1.94 2.70
CA TYR A 145 -7.97 2.63 3.52
C TYR A 145 -7.90 2.18 4.98
N GLU A 146 -7.93 0.88 5.24
CA GLU A 146 -7.94 0.35 6.60
C GLU A 146 -6.64 0.68 7.37
N ILE A 147 -5.46 0.58 6.73
CA ILE A 147 -4.18 0.96 7.37
C ILE A 147 -4.08 2.48 7.60
N SER A 148 -4.68 3.30 6.73
CA SER A 148 -4.70 4.76 6.93
C SER A 148 -5.58 5.15 8.13
N LEU A 149 -6.67 4.43 8.37
CA LEU A 149 -7.52 4.62 9.54
C LEU A 149 -6.80 4.17 10.81
N ALA A 150 -6.10 3.04 10.72
CA ALA A 150 -5.29 2.49 11.80
C ALA A 150 -4.26 3.50 12.32
N ALA A 151 -3.49 4.07 11.39
CA ALA A 151 -2.44 5.02 11.71
C ALA A 151 -3.00 6.30 12.35
N LYS A 152 -4.25 6.68 12.04
CA LYS A 152 -4.90 7.87 12.61
C LYS A 152 -5.52 7.66 13.99
N ARG A 153 -5.87 6.42 14.34
CA ARG A 153 -6.67 6.12 15.55
C ARG A 153 -5.92 5.32 16.61
N GLU A 154 -4.67 4.93 16.34
CA GLU A 154 -3.82 4.07 17.18
C GLU A 154 -4.45 2.71 17.57
N ASN A 155 -5.65 2.39 17.07
CA ASN A 155 -6.31 1.11 17.28
C ASN A 155 -7.20 0.77 16.07
N ILE A 156 -7.17 -0.51 15.68
CA ILE A 156 -7.97 -1.06 14.60
C ILE A 156 -8.99 -2.05 15.15
N ASP A 157 -10.07 -1.56 15.75
CA ASP A 157 -11.22 -2.41 16.06
C ASP A 157 -12.19 -2.46 14.86
N ARG A 158 -11.69 -2.97 13.73
CA ARG A 158 -12.46 -3.16 12.49
C ARG A 158 -12.17 -4.54 11.92
N TRP A 159 -13.22 -5.37 11.84
CA TRP A 159 -13.10 -6.76 11.43
C TRP A 159 -12.42 -6.95 10.05
N VAL A 160 -12.69 -6.07 9.07
CA VAL A 160 -12.06 -6.10 7.73
C VAL A 160 -10.55 -5.98 7.85
N ALA A 161 -10.10 -5.01 8.64
CA ALA A 161 -8.69 -4.79 8.85
C ALA A 161 -8.07 -5.97 9.58
N THR A 162 -8.71 -6.50 10.63
CA THR A 162 -8.24 -7.72 11.31
C THR A 162 -8.03 -8.88 10.34
N GLU A 163 -8.98 -9.10 9.42
CA GLU A 163 -8.88 -10.16 8.41
C GLU A 163 -7.72 -9.94 7.43
N LEU A 164 -7.54 -8.71 6.93
CA LEU A 164 -6.41 -8.39 6.06
C LEU A 164 -5.08 -8.45 6.83
N MET A 165 -5.07 -8.07 8.11
CA MET A 165 -3.90 -8.13 8.98
C MET A 165 -3.43 -9.57 9.23
N ARG A 166 -4.32 -10.56 9.19
CA ARG A 166 -3.97 -11.99 9.27
C ARG A 166 -3.22 -12.52 8.04
N MET A 167 -3.32 -11.86 6.89
CA MET A 167 -2.56 -12.28 5.71
C MET A 167 -1.04 -12.13 5.95
N PRO A 168 -0.17 -13.00 5.43
CA PRO A 168 1.28 -12.81 5.53
C PRO A 168 1.71 -11.46 4.94
N GLY A 169 2.70 -10.79 5.52
CA GLY A 169 3.22 -9.53 4.99
C GLY A 169 3.52 -8.47 6.04
N HIS A 170 3.94 -7.29 5.57
CA HIS A 170 4.37 -6.18 6.43
C HIS A 170 3.62 -4.89 6.06
N ILE A 171 3.35 -4.06 7.07
CA ILE A 171 2.84 -2.70 6.90
C ILE A 171 3.81 -1.75 7.60
N GLY A 172 4.35 -0.84 6.81
CA GLY A 172 5.22 0.23 7.27
C GLY A 172 4.45 1.51 7.56
N ILE A 173 4.92 2.27 8.55
CA ILE A 173 4.50 3.64 8.77
C ILE A 173 5.75 4.52 8.68
N PHE A 174 5.74 5.50 7.78
CA PHE A 174 6.75 6.55 7.75
C PHE A 174 6.37 7.63 8.76
N THR A 175 7.06 7.61 9.88
CA THR A 175 7.02 8.64 10.92
C THR A 175 7.99 9.77 10.61
N ALA A 176 7.92 10.85 11.40
CA ALA A 176 8.90 11.94 11.33
C ALA A 176 10.35 11.49 11.55
N GLU A 177 10.60 10.38 12.23
CA GLU A 177 11.95 9.86 12.47
C GLU A 177 12.47 9.08 11.26
N ASP A 178 11.66 8.21 10.67
CA ASP A 178 12.02 7.44 9.46
C ASP A 178 12.37 8.36 8.28
N VAL A 179 11.73 9.54 8.22
CA VAL A 179 11.97 10.56 7.20
C VAL A 179 13.35 11.25 7.38
N LYS A 180 13.85 11.42 8.61
CA LYS A 180 15.17 12.01 8.84
C LYS A 180 16.29 11.10 8.33
N ASP A 181 16.14 9.79 8.53
CA ASP A 181 17.08 8.80 8.02
C ASP A 181 17.12 8.81 6.49
N LEU A 182 15.97 9.03 5.85
CA LEU A 182 15.84 9.21 4.41
C LEU A 182 16.69 10.38 3.88
N VAL A 183 16.61 11.53 4.56
CA VAL A 183 17.31 12.77 4.20
C VAL A 183 18.81 12.66 4.51
N GLY A 184 19.17 11.93 5.58
CA GLY A 184 20.55 11.62 5.93
C GLY A 184 21.27 10.81 4.86
N ILE A 185 20.62 9.79 4.30
CA ILE A 185 21.15 8.96 3.20
C ILE A 185 21.41 9.80 1.94
N THR A 186 20.52 10.76 1.62
CA THR A 186 20.70 11.64 0.44
C THR A 186 21.77 12.73 0.63
N SER A 187 22.13 13.05 1.88
CA SER A 187 23.13 14.09 2.19
C SER A 187 24.58 13.55 2.17
N SER A 188 24.76 12.23 2.27
CA SER A 188 26.05 11.55 2.11
C SER A 188 26.11 10.83 0.76
N GLU A 189 26.66 11.50 -0.25
CA GLU A 189 27.05 10.99 -1.57
C GLU A 189 26.01 10.16 -2.37
N SER A 190 25.67 10.71 -3.53
CA SER A 190 25.07 10.04 -4.68
C SER A 190 25.77 8.71 -5.03
N GLN A 191 25.29 7.61 -4.46
CA GLN A 191 25.57 6.23 -4.88
C GLN A 191 24.30 5.63 -5.49
N PRO A 192 24.37 4.94 -6.64
CA PRO A 192 23.21 4.29 -7.21
C PRO A 192 22.85 3.06 -6.36
N HIS A 193 21.56 2.92 -6.04
CA HIS A 193 20.92 1.76 -5.41
C HIS A 193 20.99 1.59 -3.89
N GLN A 194 20.94 2.65 -3.09
CA GLN A 194 20.49 2.50 -1.70
C GLN A 194 18.96 2.59 -1.61
N THR A 195 18.33 1.46 -1.28
CA THR A 195 16.90 1.38 -0.93
C THR A 195 16.60 2.29 0.26
N LEU A 196 15.48 3.02 0.16
CA LEU A 196 14.89 3.80 1.26
C LEU A 196 14.91 2.97 2.56
N SER A 197 15.22 3.61 3.69
CA SER A 197 15.11 2.99 5.01
C SER A 197 13.73 2.36 5.18
N SER A 198 13.69 1.14 5.72
CA SER A 198 12.43 0.45 5.97
C SER A 198 11.62 1.26 7.00
N PRO A 199 10.37 1.61 6.70
CA PRO A 199 9.51 2.31 7.65
C PRO A 199 9.33 1.50 8.94
N SER A 200 9.14 2.21 10.05
CA SER A 200 8.77 1.60 11.33
C SER A 200 7.57 0.68 11.18
N THR A 201 7.65 -0.52 11.75
CA THR A 201 6.58 -1.52 11.63
C THR A 201 5.45 -1.19 12.59
N MET A 202 4.20 -1.23 12.10
CA MET A 202 3.04 -1.13 12.97
C MET A 202 2.96 -2.36 13.88
N ASN A 203 3.25 -2.19 15.17
CA ASN A 203 3.05 -3.23 16.18
C ASN A 203 1.55 -3.41 16.42
N ILE A 204 0.97 -4.47 15.87
CA ILE A 204 -0.36 -4.92 16.26
C ILE A 204 -0.17 -5.99 17.31
N ALA A 205 -0.66 -5.72 18.53
CA ALA A 205 -0.70 -6.73 19.59
C ALA A 205 -1.39 -7.98 19.04
N ASN A 206 -0.61 -9.05 18.87
CA ASN A 206 -1.16 -10.36 18.59
C ASN A 206 -2.00 -10.72 19.81
N GLY A 207 -3.32 -10.82 19.62
CA GLY A 207 -4.16 -11.55 20.55
C GLY A 207 -3.64 -12.97 20.66
N ASP A 208 -2.98 -13.23 21.79
CA ASP A 208 -2.79 -14.53 22.42
C ASP A 208 -2.49 -15.70 21.46
N GLN A 209 -1.21 -15.85 21.09
CA GLN A 209 -0.68 -17.18 20.85
C GLN A 209 0.16 -17.56 22.05
N GLY A 210 -0.52 -18.19 23.01
CA GLY A 210 0.11 -18.89 24.11
C GLY A 210 1.17 -19.87 23.58
N LEU A 211 2.38 -19.70 24.10
CA LEU A 211 3.31 -20.75 24.49
C LEU A 211 2.97 -22.16 23.99
N ILE A 212 3.77 -22.67 23.05
CA ILE A 212 4.45 -23.95 23.28
C ILE A 212 5.92 -23.79 22.89
N SER A 213 6.74 -24.12 23.88
CA SER A 213 8.19 -24.12 23.93
C SER A 213 8.85 -25.04 22.90
N ALA A 214 10.11 -24.71 22.62
CA ALA A 214 11.14 -25.58 22.07
C ALA A 214 11.08 -27.02 22.63
N SER A 215 11.45 -28.01 21.80
CA SER A 215 12.50 -29.02 22.06
C SER A 215 12.49 -30.13 21.01
N SER A 216 13.70 -30.51 20.60
CA SER A 216 14.14 -31.67 19.78
C SER A 216 14.30 -31.43 18.28
#